data_AF-A0A8T4GFJ7-F1
#
_entry.id   AF-A0A8T4GFJ7-F1
#
_cell.length_a   1.000
_cell.length_b   1.000
_cell.length_c   1.000
_cell.angle_alpha   90.00
_cell.angle_beta   90.00
_cell.angle_gamma   90.00
#
_symmetry.space_group_name_H-M   'P 1'
#
loop_
_entity.id
_entity.type
_entity.pdbx_description
1 polymer ?
#
loop_
_entity_poly.entity_id
_entity_poly.type
_entity_poly.pdbx_seq_one_letter_code
_entity_poly.pdbx_strand_id
1 'polypeptide(L)'
;MSEFDVWGASESFETAGTESREHLWAKLELERRRRREEDPWFPGEYRFERKVADRVPDCVVLGESVNRWIEFVVGSEQEYRQKTREALRLGFVIHWVFLAECDEAMREAERELTPELKEPFRFGVFDPRDGTLELGDPVTYKSYAFPVEGMGEFEPESILGYRSGAAGIRRRCGGFDLGQFEFAGSQRRLIAVDPKGAYFRSVTPGQSLEDAPWGFPTRDGLERLVEDGHVTRLGPVGHGRQLRDSDGE
;
A
#
# COMPACT_ATOMS: atom_id res chain seq x y z
N MET A 1 26.36 24.84 10.82
CA MET A 1 25.26 24.22 11.59
C MET A 1 25.86 22.99 12.26
N SER A 2 25.82 22.92 13.59
CA SER A 2 26.56 21.88 14.33
C SER A 2 25.92 20.52 14.12
N GLU A 3 26.77 19.49 14.00
CA GLU A 3 26.39 18.07 13.99
C GLU A 3 25.32 17.73 15.05
N PHE A 4 25.29 18.45 16.17
CA PHE A 4 24.41 18.24 17.33
C PHE A 4 22.88 18.32 17.07
N ASP A 5 22.39 19.11 16.11
CA ASP A 5 20.93 19.20 15.87
C ASP A 5 20.37 18.03 15.04
N VAL A 6 21.25 17.26 14.37
CA VAL A 6 20.87 16.04 13.63
C VAL A 6 20.63 14.87 14.58
N TRP A 7 21.34 14.83 15.73
CA TRP A 7 21.25 13.72 16.69
C TRP A 7 19.99 13.76 17.56
N GLY A 8 19.41 14.94 17.82
CA GLY A 8 18.13 15.03 18.55
C GLY A 8 16.93 14.52 17.74
N ALA A 9 17.04 14.46 16.41
CA ALA A 9 16.03 13.89 15.54
C ALA A 9 16.27 12.40 15.26
N SER A 10 17.52 11.91 15.31
CA SER A 10 17.83 10.50 15.01
C SER A 10 17.29 9.53 16.06
N GLU A 11 17.15 9.94 17.32
CA GLU A 11 16.59 9.07 18.38
C GLU A 11 15.14 8.63 18.11
N SER A 12 14.34 9.39 17.35
CA SER A 12 12.99 8.94 16.94
C SER A 12 12.99 7.95 15.77
N PHE A 13 14.15 7.74 15.13
CA PHE A 13 14.38 6.83 14.01
C PHE A 13 15.35 5.69 14.37
N GLU A 14 15.64 5.44 15.66
CA GLU A 14 16.47 4.29 16.10
C GLU A 14 15.67 2.97 16.02
N THR A 15 15.42 2.58 14.77
CA THR A 15 15.60 1.28 14.13
C THR A 15 15.16 -0.01 14.83
N ALA A 16 14.14 -0.63 14.23
CA ALA A 16 14.05 -2.08 14.11
C ALA A 16 15.01 -2.60 13.02
N GLY A 17 16.33 -2.50 13.20
CA GLY A 17 17.33 -3.10 12.29
C GLY A 17 18.61 -2.29 12.07
N THR A 18 19.68 -2.94 11.59
CA THR A 18 20.91 -2.29 11.12
C THR A 18 20.67 -1.56 9.79
N GLU A 19 19.96 -0.42 9.82
CA GLU A 19 19.83 0.46 8.65
C GLU A 19 21.12 1.25 8.40
N SER A 20 21.44 1.52 7.13
CA SER A 20 22.57 2.36 6.75
C SER A 20 22.27 3.84 7.02
N ARG A 21 23.31 4.66 7.27
CA ARG A 21 23.12 6.10 7.56
C ARG A 21 22.49 6.83 6.38
N GLU A 22 22.75 6.35 5.17
CA GLU A 22 22.20 6.84 3.92
C GLU A 22 20.68 6.67 3.84
N HIS A 23 20.15 5.59 4.41
CA HIS A 23 18.70 5.34 4.45
C HIS A 23 17.98 6.32 5.38
N LEU A 24 18.61 6.68 6.50
CA LEU A 24 18.09 7.68 7.43
C LEU A 24 18.06 9.10 6.83
N TRP A 25 19.01 9.46 5.96
CA TRP A 25 19.07 10.80 5.37
C TRP A 25 17.82 11.15 4.56
N ALA A 26 17.29 10.21 3.78
CA ALA A 26 16.10 10.45 2.98
C ALA A 26 14.85 10.69 3.86
N LYS A 27 14.71 9.90 4.94
CA LYS A 27 13.64 10.04 5.95
C LYS A 27 13.74 11.40 6.67
N LEU A 28 14.95 11.79 7.08
CA LEU A 28 15.21 13.09 7.72
C LEU A 28 14.94 14.28 6.79
N GLU A 29 15.29 14.17 5.50
CA GLU A 29 15.00 15.22 4.53
C GLU A 29 13.48 15.36 4.30
N LEU A 30 12.74 14.26 4.21
CA LEU A 30 11.29 14.30 4.14
C LEU A 30 10.66 14.92 5.40
N GLU A 31 11.15 14.57 6.59
CA GLU A 31 10.71 15.17 7.86
C GLU A 31 11.01 16.67 7.92
N ARG A 32 12.19 17.09 7.45
CA ARG A 32 12.58 18.50 7.37
C ARG A 32 11.66 19.28 6.44
N ARG A 33 11.41 18.76 5.25
CA ARG A 33 10.48 19.34 4.28
C ARG A 33 9.07 19.40 4.82
N ARG A 34 8.61 18.37 5.56
CA ARG A 34 7.34 18.40 6.28
C ARG A 34 7.23 19.56 7.26
N ARG A 35 8.25 19.78 8.09
CA ARG A 35 8.25 20.88 9.08
C ARG A 35 8.26 22.27 8.45
N ARG A 36 8.72 22.38 7.21
CA ARG A 36 8.82 23.64 6.46
C ARG A 36 7.73 23.82 5.41
N GLU A 37 6.88 22.81 5.24
CA GLU A 37 5.88 22.75 4.17
C GLU A 37 6.52 22.96 2.78
N GLU A 38 7.71 22.38 2.57
CA GLU A 38 8.47 22.44 1.32
C GLU A 38 8.23 21.18 0.48
N ASP A 39 8.10 21.32 -0.85
CA ASP A 39 7.91 20.17 -1.73
C ASP A 39 9.08 19.17 -1.67
N PRO A 40 8.84 17.84 -1.66
CA PRO A 40 7.53 17.21 -1.61
C PRO A 40 6.97 17.22 -0.18
N TRP A 41 5.79 17.82 -0.04
CA TRP A 41 5.02 17.86 1.20
C TRP A 41 3.54 17.56 0.93
N PHE A 42 2.88 16.93 1.90
CA PHE A 42 1.46 16.63 1.85
C PHE A 42 0.79 17.00 3.18
N PRO A 43 -0.47 17.47 3.14
CA PRO A 43 -1.25 17.59 4.36
C PRO A 43 -1.57 16.19 4.91
N GLY A 44 -1.42 16.01 6.23
CA GLY A 44 -1.77 14.76 6.91
C GLY A 44 -0.79 14.38 8.02
N GLU A 45 -1.04 13.21 8.62
CA GLU A 45 -0.17 12.64 9.65
C GLU A 45 0.95 11.82 9.01
N TYR A 46 2.21 12.23 9.23
CA TYR A 46 3.38 11.46 8.84
C TYR A 46 3.73 10.46 9.95
N ARG A 47 3.85 9.19 9.59
CA ARG A 47 4.31 8.13 10.50
C ARG A 47 5.50 7.43 9.87
N PHE A 48 6.67 7.63 10.45
CA PHE A 48 7.90 6.97 10.03
C PHE A 48 8.09 5.67 10.80
N GLU A 49 8.48 4.60 10.09
CA GLU A 49 8.81 3.28 10.66
C GLU A 49 7.75 2.72 11.62
N ARG A 50 6.48 3.09 11.41
CA ARG A 50 5.37 2.58 12.20
C ARG A 50 4.69 1.44 11.49
N LYS A 51 4.41 0.38 12.25
CA LYS A 51 3.76 -0.82 11.74
C LYS A 51 2.37 -0.51 11.16
N VAL A 52 2.15 -0.86 9.89
CA VAL A 52 0.87 -0.83 9.18
C VAL A 52 0.56 -2.22 8.65
N ALA A 53 -0.50 -2.86 9.16
CA ALA A 53 -0.95 -4.19 8.73
C ALA A 53 0.15 -5.25 8.68
N ASP A 54 1.11 -5.17 9.60
CA ASP A 54 2.30 -6.04 9.70
C ASP A 54 3.51 -5.75 8.82
N ARG A 55 3.47 -4.68 8.04
CA ARG A 55 4.68 -4.12 7.43
C ARG A 55 5.13 -2.88 8.18
N VAL A 56 6.40 -2.54 8.02
CA VAL A 56 6.99 -1.30 8.53
C VAL A 56 7.44 -0.49 7.31
N PRO A 57 6.58 0.37 6.77
CA PRO A 57 6.98 1.34 5.75
C PRO A 57 8.00 2.32 6.31
N ASP A 58 8.87 2.85 5.45
CA ASP A 58 9.77 3.94 5.84
C ASP A 58 8.98 5.19 6.25
N CYS A 59 7.95 5.53 5.47
CA CYS A 59 7.01 6.57 5.84
C CYS A 59 5.62 6.26 5.28
N VAL A 60 4.59 6.47 6.10
CA VAL A 60 3.22 6.66 5.61
C VAL A 60 2.73 8.06 5.89
N VAL A 61 1.99 8.61 4.94
CA VAL A 61 1.25 9.85 5.12
C VAL A 61 -0.24 9.53 5.11
N LEU A 62 -0.90 9.74 6.23
CA LEU A 62 -2.36 9.63 6.35
C LEU A 62 -2.97 10.99 6.02
N GLY A 63 -3.33 11.16 4.75
CA GLY A 63 -3.95 12.38 4.24
C GLY A 63 -5.47 12.26 4.17
N GLU A 64 -6.15 13.40 4.10
CA GLU A 64 -7.63 13.45 4.05
C GLU A 64 -8.20 12.75 2.80
N SER A 65 -7.51 12.88 1.66
CA SER A 65 -7.98 12.34 0.37
C SER A 65 -7.19 11.12 -0.12
N VAL A 66 -5.89 11.08 0.15
CA VAL A 66 -4.99 10.06 -0.37
C VAL A 66 -3.99 9.69 0.71
N ASN A 67 -3.96 8.41 1.07
CA ASN A 67 -2.91 7.86 1.91
C ASN A 67 -1.71 7.49 1.03
N ARG A 68 -0.51 7.80 1.52
CA ARG A 68 0.75 7.51 0.80
C ARG A 68 1.61 6.57 1.60
N TRP A 69 2.23 5.65 0.89
CA TRP A 69 3.26 4.75 1.36
C TRP A 69 4.54 5.15 0.63
N ILE A 70 5.60 5.47 1.34
CA ILE A 70 6.86 5.92 0.76
C ILE A 70 7.93 4.95 1.23
N GLU A 71 8.62 4.33 0.28
CA GLU A 71 9.77 3.44 0.49
C GLU A 71 11.02 4.13 -0.06
N PHE A 72 12.04 4.26 0.78
CA PHE A 72 13.38 4.72 0.42
C PHE A 72 14.28 3.50 0.23
N VAL A 73 14.88 3.39 -0.95
CA VAL A 73 15.67 2.21 -1.33
C VAL A 73 17.15 2.56 -1.34
N VAL A 74 17.89 1.85 -0.49
CA VAL A 74 19.35 1.92 -0.41
C VAL A 74 19.93 0.53 -0.63
N GLY A 75 20.36 0.26 -1.86
CA GLY A 75 21.24 -0.85 -2.27
C GLY A 75 20.85 -2.30 -1.94
N SER A 76 19.68 -2.54 -1.34
CA SER A 76 19.21 -3.85 -0.91
C SER A 76 18.07 -4.35 -1.79
N GLU A 77 18.01 -5.66 -2.01
CA GLU A 77 16.86 -6.31 -2.64
C GLU A 77 15.59 -6.02 -1.83
N GLN A 78 14.52 -5.63 -2.53
CA GLN A 78 13.21 -5.37 -1.94
C GLN A 78 12.18 -6.25 -2.62
N GLU A 79 11.13 -6.62 -1.88
CA GLU A 79 9.97 -7.29 -2.46
C GLU A 79 9.07 -6.25 -3.20
N TYR A 80 9.58 -5.59 -4.25
CA TYR A 80 8.94 -4.41 -4.86
C TYR A 80 7.50 -4.70 -5.27
N ARG A 81 7.29 -5.80 -5.99
CA ARG A 81 5.97 -6.25 -6.43
C ARG A 81 5.03 -6.50 -5.25
N GLN A 82 5.48 -7.25 -4.25
CA GLN A 82 4.65 -7.63 -3.12
C GLN A 82 4.29 -6.42 -2.25
N LYS A 83 5.27 -5.58 -1.89
CA LYS A 83 5.04 -4.34 -1.12
C LYS A 83 4.10 -3.39 -1.85
N THR A 84 4.24 -3.24 -3.16
CA THR A 84 3.33 -2.44 -4.00
C THR A 84 1.89 -2.95 -3.90
N ARG A 85 1.68 -4.26 -4.09
CA ARG A 85 0.36 -4.88 -4.00
C ARG A 85 -0.25 -4.75 -2.60
N GLU A 86 0.56 -4.91 -1.55
CA GLU A 86 0.10 -4.75 -0.17
C GLU A 86 -0.30 -3.31 0.15
N ALA A 87 0.51 -2.32 -0.25
CA ALA A 87 0.19 -0.90 -0.07
C ALA A 87 -1.12 -0.53 -0.78
N LEU A 88 -1.25 -0.91 -2.06
CA LEU A 88 -2.47 -0.71 -2.84
C LEU A 88 -3.67 -1.42 -2.20
N ARG A 89 -3.50 -2.66 -1.74
CA ARG A 89 -4.57 -3.44 -1.07
C ARG A 89 -5.10 -2.70 0.15
N LEU A 90 -4.23 -2.03 0.90
CA LEU A 90 -4.55 -1.25 2.10
C LEU A 90 -5.04 0.18 1.79
N GLY A 91 -5.11 0.56 0.52
CA GLY A 91 -5.62 1.86 0.07
C GLY A 91 -4.58 2.98 0.09
N PHE A 92 -3.30 2.63 0.09
CA PHE A 92 -2.21 3.59 -0.11
C PHE A 92 -1.84 3.64 -1.59
N VAL A 93 -1.48 4.82 -2.07
CA VAL A 93 -0.61 4.93 -3.23
C VAL A 93 0.83 4.75 -2.76
N ILE A 94 1.68 4.10 -3.55
CA ILE A 94 3.07 3.85 -3.15
C ILE A 94 4.06 4.65 -4.00
N HIS A 95 5.02 5.28 -3.34
CA HIS A 95 6.17 5.93 -3.94
C HIS A 95 7.42 5.10 -3.64
N TRP A 96 8.20 4.83 -4.68
CA TRP A 96 9.51 4.20 -4.57
C TRP A 96 10.57 5.25 -4.86
N VAL A 97 11.40 5.55 -3.86
CA VAL A 97 12.42 6.59 -3.92
C VAL A 97 13.79 5.96 -3.77
N PHE A 98 14.62 6.04 -4.80
CA PHE A 98 15.94 5.43 -4.81
C PHE A 98 17.00 6.46 -4.45
N LEU A 99 18.04 6.03 -3.74
CA LEU A 99 19.25 6.83 -3.66
C LEU A 99 19.84 7.01 -5.08
N ALA A 100 20.31 8.21 -5.40
CA ALA A 100 20.77 8.57 -6.75
C ALA A 100 21.90 7.68 -7.30
N GLU A 101 22.66 7.00 -6.42
CA GLU A 101 23.73 6.07 -6.79
C GLU A 101 23.29 4.59 -6.88
N CYS A 102 22.02 4.29 -6.59
CA CYS A 102 21.46 2.93 -6.60
C CYS A 102 20.79 2.55 -7.93
N ASP A 103 21.48 2.79 -9.05
CA ASP A 103 21.00 2.47 -10.41
C ASP A 103 20.57 1.01 -10.58
N GLU A 104 21.29 0.07 -9.95
CA GLU A 104 21.01 -1.36 -10.07
C GLU A 104 19.67 -1.72 -9.41
N ALA A 105 19.42 -1.22 -8.19
CA ALA A 105 18.15 -1.40 -7.50
C ALA A 105 16.99 -0.76 -8.27
N MET A 106 17.21 0.41 -8.89
CA MET A 106 16.21 1.05 -9.73
C MET A 106 15.86 0.20 -10.97
N ARG A 107 16.86 -0.37 -11.65
CA ARG A 107 16.63 -1.28 -12.79
C ARG A 107 15.95 -2.58 -12.37
N GLU A 108 16.24 -3.09 -11.17
CA GLU A 108 15.56 -4.24 -10.62
C GLU A 108 14.09 -3.96 -10.36
N ALA A 109 13.78 -2.86 -9.69
CA ALA A 109 12.40 -2.42 -9.47
C ALA A 109 11.66 -2.20 -10.79
N GLU A 110 12.32 -1.63 -11.79
CA GLU A 110 11.76 -1.49 -13.14
C GLU A 110 11.39 -2.85 -13.73
N ARG A 111 12.29 -3.84 -13.68
CA ARG A 111 12.01 -5.19 -14.17
C ARG A 111 10.85 -5.87 -13.44
N GLU A 112 10.75 -5.69 -12.13
CA GLU A 112 9.69 -6.32 -11.33
C GLU A 112 8.33 -5.66 -11.51
N LEU A 113 8.28 -4.33 -11.61
CA LEU A 113 7.02 -3.58 -11.62
C LEU A 113 6.47 -3.36 -13.02
N THR A 114 7.33 -3.18 -14.03
CA THR A 114 6.92 -2.91 -15.42
C THR A 114 5.87 -3.87 -15.97
N PRO A 115 5.94 -5.21 -15.73
CA PRO A 115 4.93 -6.13 -16.22
C PRO A 115 3.49 -5.82 -15.77
N GLU A 116 3.32 -5.13 -14.64
CA GLU A 116 2.02 -4.76 -14.09
C GLU A 116 1.70 -3.27 -14.19
N LEU A 117 2.63 -2.46 -14.70
CA LEU A 117 2.38 -1.05 -14.98
C LEU A 117 1.68 -0.90 -16.33
N LYS A 118 0.62 -0.08 -16.34
CA LYS A 118 -0.18 0.19 -17.54
C LYS A 118 0.46 1.23 -18.46
N GLU A 119 1.32 2.07 -17.90
CA GLU A 119 1.98 3.19 -18.57
C GLU A 119 3.41 3.34 -18.03
N PRO A 120 4.31 4.03 -18.76
CA PRO A 120 5.63 4.39 -18.25
C PRO A 120 5.54 5.10 -16.89
N PHE A 121 6.51 4.83 -16.03
CA PHE A 121 6.50 5.26 -14.64
C PHE A 121 7.86 5.84 -14.24
N ARG A 122 7.87 6.97 -13.53
CA ARG A 122 9.10 7.58 -13.01
C ARG A 122 9.28 7.26 -11.53
N PHE A 123 10.38 6.60 -11.19
CA PHE A 123 10.80 6.43 -9.81
C PHE A 123 11.23 7.76 -9.17
N GLY A 124 11.06 7.87 -7.85
CA GLY A 124 11.63 8.96 -7.07
C GLY A 124 13.13 8.80 -6.91
N VAL A 125 13.80 9.92 -6.67
CA VAL A 125 15.24 9.98 -6.45
C VAL A 125 15.54 10.85 -5.25
N PHE A 126 16.45 10.39 -4.41
CA PHE A 126 17.07 11.16 -3.35
C PHE A 126 18.58 11.27 -3.59
N ASP A 127 19.11 12.49 -3.64
CA ASP A 127 20.55 12.76 -3.65
C ASP A 127 20.96 13.46 -2.35
N PRO A 128 21.74 12.79 -1.47
CA PRO A 128 22.16 13.36 -0.20
C PRO A 128 23.21 14.47 -0.34
N ARG A 129 23.85 14.62 -1.52
CA ARG A 129 24.93 15.59 -1.73
C ARG A 129 24.42 17.02 -1.81
N ASP A 130 23.24 17.20 -2.41
CA ASP A 130 22.58 18.50 -2.52
C ASP A 130 21.22 18.55 -1.80
N GLY A 131 20.78 17.42 -1.24
CA GLY A 131 19.52 17.30 -0.52
C GLY A 131 18.30 17.22 -1.44
N THR A 132 18.48 16.94 -2.73
CA THR A 132 17.39 16.75 -3.68
C THR A 132 16.56 15.54 -3.28
N LEU A 133 15.25 15.72 -3.18
CA LEU A 133 14.28 14.68 -2.91
C LEU A 133 13.10 14.87 -3.86
N GLU A 134 12.93 13.91 -4.76
CA GLU A 134 11.78 13.79 -5.66
C GLU A 134 11.08 12.46 -5.40
N LEU A 135 9.75 12.46 -5.25
CA LEU A 135 9.00 11.22 -4.98
C LEU A 135 8.65 10.41 -6.22
N GLY A 136 8.90 10.95 -7.42
CA GLY A 136 8.46 10.35 -8.68
C GLY A 136 6.94 10.25 -8.79
N ASP A 137 6.48 9.40 -9.69
CA ASP A 137 5.06 9.09 -9.86
C ASP A 137 4.61 8.12 -8.74
N PRO A 138 3.37 8.21 -8.24
CA PRO A 138 2.82 7.19 -7.35
C PRO A 138 2.29 5.99 -8.14
N VAL A 139 2.55 4.77 -7.68
CA VAL A 139 1.83 3.59 -8.17
C VAL A 139 0.42 3.59 -7.55
N THR A 140 -0.60 3.44 -8.39
CA THR A 140 -2.02 3.49 -8.05
C THR A 140 -2.78 2.37 -8.77
N TYR A 141 -4.04 2.10 -8.41
CA TYR A 141 -4.91 1.20 -9.19
C TYR A 141 -5.14 1.66 -10.65
N LYS A 142 -4.95 2.96 -10.94
CA LYS A 142 -5.06 3.49 -12.31
C LYS A 142 -3.82 3.14 -13.14
N SER A 143 -2.64 3.18 -12.53
CA SER A 143 -1.37 2.89 -13.19
C SER A 143 -0.94 1.43 -13.08
N TYR A 144 -1.61 0.61 -12.25
CA TYR A 144 -1.26 -0.78 -11.99
C TYR A 144 -2.38 -1.74 -12.38
N ALA A 145 -2.04 -2.88 -13.00
CA ALA A 145 -2.98 -3.89 -13.48
C ALA A 145 -3.52 -4.79 -12.37
N PHE A 146 -2.77 -5.02 -11.28
CA PHE A 146 -3.17 -5.86 -10.13
C PHE A 146 -3.94 -7.15 -10.51
N PRO A 147 -3.34 -8.07 -11.30
CA PRO A 147 -3.91 -9.38 -11.57
C PRO A 147 -4.06 -10.18 -10.26
N VAL A 148 -5.15 -10.94 -10.14
CA VAL A 148 -5.32 -11.90 -9.04
C VAL A 148 -4.78 -13.25 -9.50
N GLU A 149 -3.73 -13.74 -8.83
CA GLU A 149 -2.99 -14.95 -9.22
C GLU A 149 -3.35 -16.18 -8.38
N GLY A 150 -4.18 -16.00 -7.35
CA GLY A 150 -4.54 -17.07 -6.45
C GLY A 150 -5.66 -16.70 -5.49
N MET A 151 -6.24 -17.73 -4.88
CA MET A 151 -7.37 -17.57 -3.95
C MET A 151 -7.03 -16.83 -2.66
N GLY A 152 -5.74 -16.66 -2.33
CA GLY A 152 -5.30 -15.87 -1.19
C GLY A 152 -5.82 -14.42 -1.20
N GLU A 153 -6.15 -13.84 -2.35
CA GLU A 153 -6.80 -12.51 -2.45
C GLU A 153 -8.25 -12.49 -1.97
N PHE A 154 -8.85 -13.67 -1.79
CA PHE A 154 -10.22 -13.88 -1.34
C PHE A 154 -10.32 -14.54 0.04
N GLU A 155 -9.20 -14.79 0.68
CA GLU A 155 -9.10 -15.40 2.00
C GLU A 155 -8.68 -14.31 3.01
N PRO A 156 -9.60 -13.79 3.84
CA PRO A 156 -9.26 -12.76 4.82
C PRO A 156 -8.06 -13.10 5.71
N GLU A 157 -7.87 -14.38 6.09
CA GLU A 157 -6.70 -14.80 6.88
C GLU A 157 -5.36 -14.69 6.15
N SER A 158 -5.38 -14.66 4.81
CA SER A 158 -4.21 -14.43 3.94
C SER A 158 -3.94 -12.94 3.70
N ILE A 159 -4.87 -12.05 4.10
CA ILE A 159 -4.77 -10.61 3.87
C ILE A 159 -4.23 -9.90 5.11
N LEU A 160 -3.15 -9.14 4.90
CA LEU A 160 -2.61 -8.20 5.88
C LEU A 160 -3.69 -7.26 6.41
N GLY A 161 -3.82 -7.21 7.73
CA GLY A 161 -4.80 -6.40 8.44
C GLY A 161 -6.17 -7.06 8.70
N TYR A 162 -6.46 -8.20 8.05
CA TYR A 162 -7.58 -9.08 8.41
C TYR A 162 -7.12 -10.29 9.22
N ARG A 163 -5.91 -10.80 8.93
CA ARG A 163 -5.24 -11.77 9.80
C ARG A 163 -5.08 -11.20 11.22
N SER A 164 -5.06 -12.08 12.21
CA SER A 164 -4.81 -11.69 13.60
C SER A 164 -3.50 -10.90 13.72
N GLY A 165 -3.57 -9.60 14.06
CA GLY A 165 -2.43 -8.69 14.03
C GLY A 165 -2.77 -7.26 14.51
N ALA A 166 -1.81 -6.34 14.40
CA ALA A 166 -1.87 -5.03 15.06
C ALA A 166 -2.71 -3.96 14.33
N ALA A 167 -2.97 -4.11 13.03
CA ALA A 167 -3.84 -3.20 12.29
C ALA A 167 -5.14 -3.92 11.94
N GLY A 168 -6.25 -3.54 12.58
CA GLY A 168 -7.55 -4.12 12.29
C GLY A 168 -8.25 -3.39 11.16
N ILE A 169 -8.47 -4.06 10.03
CA ILE A 169 -9.46 -3.63 9.04
C ILE A 169 -10.85 -3.90 9.60
N ARG A 170 -11.75 -2.90 9.57
CA ARG A 170 -13.10 -3.08 10.10
C ARG A 170 -13.88 -4.06 9.22
N ARG A 171 -14.67 -4.92 9.87
CA ARG A 171 -15.67 -5.74 9.19
C ARG A 171 -16.83 -4.86 8.71
N ARG A 172 -17.42 -5.22 7.57
CA ARG A 172 -18.59 -4.56 6.99
C ARG A 172 -19.79 -5.50 7.03
N CYS A 173 -20.85 -5.10 7.73
CA CYS A 173 -22.08 -5.90 7.91
C CYS A 173 -21.78 -7.34 8.37
N GLY A 174 -20.83 -7.50 9.29
CA GLY A 174 -20.41 -8.81 9.82
C GLY A 174 -19.39 -9.58 8.97
N GLY A 175 -19.12 -9.17 7.73
CA GLY A 175 -18.15 -9.80 6.82
C GLY A 175 -16.85 -9.00 6.62
N PHE A 176 -15.94 -9.57 5.84
CA PHE A 176 -14.64 -9.02 5.46
C PHE A 176 -14.75 -8.36 4.08
N ASP A 177 -14.58 -7.04 3.99
CA ASP A 177 -14.60 -6.29 2.73
C ASP A 177 -13.30 -6.51 1.97
N LEU A 178 -13.32 -7.45 1.02
CA LEU A 178 -12.16 -7.82 0.23
C LEU A 178 -11.81 -6.75 -0.82
N GLY A 179 -12.66 -5.75 -1.00
CA GLY A 179 -12.46 -4.66 -1.95
C GLY A 179 -13.22 -4.83 -3.26
N GLN A 180 -12.85 -4.01 -4.24
CA GLN A 180 -13.47 -3.99 -5.56
C GLN A 180 -12.64 -4.81 -6.55
N PHE A 181 -13.33 -5.60 -7.37
CA PHE A 181 -12.75 -6.47 -8.38
C PHE A 181 -13.53 -6.34 -9.69
N GLU A 182 -12.85 -6.65 -10.79
CA GLU A 182 -13.46 -7.00 -12.07
C GLU A 182 -13.48 -8.51 -12.21
N PHE A 183 -14.67 -9.07 -12.47
CA PHE A 183 -14.87 -10.47 -12.81
C PHE A 183 -15.43 -10.54 -14.23
N ALA A 184 -14.64 -11.01 -15.19
CA ALA A 184 -15.06 -11.17 -16.59
C ALA A 184 -15.83 -9.94 -17.16
N GLY A 185 -15.29 -8.73 -16.95
CA GLY A 185 -15.88 -7.47 -17.42
C GLY A 185 -16.97 -6.86 -16.51
N SER A 186 -17.25 -7.46 -15.35
CA SER A 186 -18.20 -6.94 -14.38
C SER A 186 -17.52 -6.48 -13.09
N GLN A 187 -17.68 -5.19 -12.75
CA GLN A 187 -17.18 -4.65 -11.49
C GLN A 187 -18.08 -5.04 -10.32
N ARG A 188 -17.47 -5.57 -9.26
CA ARG A 188 -18.17 -6.00 -8.04
C ARG A 188 -17.32 -5.66 -6.82
N ARG A 189 -17.97 -5.27 -5.72
CA ARG A 189 -17.35 -5.32 -4.39
C ARG A 189 -17.63 -6.67 -3.76
N LEU A 190 -16.59 -7.33 -3.26
CA LEU A 190 -16.68 -8.67 -2.71
C LEU A 190 -16.54 -8.64 -1.19
N ILE A 191 -17.45 -9.32 -0.51
CA ILE A 191 -17.43 -9.49 0.95
C ILE A 191 -17.31 -10.99 1.25
N ALA A 192 -16.24 -11.40 1.94
CA ALA A 192 -16.14 -12.75 2.50
C ALA A 192 -16.93 -12.81 3.83
N VAL A 193 -17.70 -13.87 4.05
CA VAL A 193 -18.47 -14.01 5.32
C VAL A 193 -17.68 -14.71 6.42
N ASP A 194 -16.59 -15.40 6.06
CA ASP A 194 -15.73 -16.14 6.96
C ASP A 194 -14.24 -15.91 6.64
N PRO A 195 -13.33 -16.14 7.60
CA PRO A 195 -11.90 -15.86 7.42
C PRO A 195 -11.20 -16.67 6.32
N LYS A 196 -11.78 -17.82 5.92
CA LYS A 196 -11.22 -18.71 4.90
C LYS A 196 -11.79 -18.44 3.51
N GLY A 197 -12.68 -17.47 3.37
CA GLY A 197 -13.35 -17.19 2.10
C GLY A 197 -14.08 -18.42 1.56
N ALA A 198 -14.83 -19.13 2.41
CA ALA A 198 -15.67 -20.24 1.96
C ALA A 198 -16.96 -19.73 1.30
N TYR A 199 -17.49 -18.59 1.76
CA TYR A 199 -18.67 -17.97 1.16
C TYR A 199 -18.52 -16.47 0.96
N PHE A 200 -19.13 -15.99 -0.12
CA PHE A 200 -19.04 -14.61 -0.56
C PHE A 200 -20.42 -13.96 -0.73
N ARG A 201 -20.41 -12.64 -0.65
CA ARG A 201 -21.45 -11.77 -1.17
C ARG A 201 -20.80 -10.79 -2.13
N SER A 202 -21.41 -10.60 -3.30
CA SER A 202 -20.96 -9.61 -4.26
C SER A 202 -22.01 -8.52 -4.45
N VAL A 203 -21.54 -7.28 -4.51
CA VAL A 203 -22.38 -6.08 -4.62
C VAL A 203 -21.98 -5.36 -5.89
N THR A 204 -22.94 -5.02 -6.76
CA THR A 204 -22.67 -4.10 -7.87
C THR A 204 -22.49 -2.67 -7.35
N PRO A 205 -21.81 -1.78 -8.08
CA PRO A 205 -21.83 -0.36 -7.77
C PRO A 205 -23.26 0.15 -7.52
N GLY A 206 -23.48 0.83 -6.38
CA GLY A 206 -24.77 1.41 -6.00
C GLY A 206 -25.79 0.45 -5.37
N GLN A 207 -25.53 -0.86 -5.31
CA GLN A 207 -26.41 -1.82 -4.63
C GLN A 207 -26.16 -1.83 -3.11
N SER A 208 -27.22 -2.00 -2.31
CA SER A 208 -27.09 -2.26 -0.87
C SER A 208 -26.53 -3.66 -0.62
N LEU A 209 -25.71 -3.80 0.43
CA LEU A 209 -25.17 -5.10 0.83
C LEU A 209 -26.27 -6.03 1.42
N GLU A 210 -27.38 -5.47 1.90
CA GLU A 210 -28.53 -6.23 2.41
C GLU A 210 -29.27 -6.95 1.28
N ASP A 211 -29.30 -6.35 0.10
CA ASP A 211 -29.94 -6.89 -1.11
C ASP A 211 -28.99 -7.77 -1.94
N ALA A 212 -27.74 -7.92 -1.49
CA ALA A 212 -26.74 -8.68 -2.21
C ALA A 212 -27.02 -10.19 -2.11
N PRO A 213 -26.97 -10.93 -3.23
CA PRO A 213 -27.21 -12.37 -3.22
C PRO A 213 -26.17 -13.07 -2.34
N TRP A 214 -26.66 -13.92 -1.44
CA TRP A 214 -25.80 -14.74 -0.60
C TRP A 214 -25.21 -15.91 -1.39
N GLY A 215 -23.92 -16.21 -1.17
CA GLY A 215 -23.25 -17.34 -1.81
C GLY A 215 -22.90 -17.09 -3.28
N PHE A 216 -22.90 -15.83 -3.72
CA PHE A 216 -22.50 -15.45 -5.08
C PHE A 216 -21.41 -14.37 -5.07
N PRO A 217 -20.28 -14.58 -5.78
CA PRO A 217 -19.91 -15.79 -6.51
C PRO A 217 -19.64 -16.99 -5.59
N THR A 218 -19.71 -18.20 -6.13
CA THR A 218 -19.25 -19.41 -5.44
C THR A 218 -17.72 -19.44 -5.41
N ARG A 219 -17.14 -20.14 -4.43
CA ARG A 219 -15.69 -20.31 -4.35
C ARG A 219 -15.12 -20.97 -5.61
N ASP A 220 -15.67 -22.11 -6.03
CA ASP A 220 -15.26 -22.81 -7.25
C ASP A 220 -15.38 -21.92 -8.51
N GLY A 221 -16.38 -21.03 -8.54
CA GLY A 221 -16.54 -20.08 -9.63
C GLY A 221 -15.44 -19.02 -9.65
N LEU A 222 -15.04 -18.52 -8.48
CA LEU A 222 -13.89 -17.62 -8.35
C LEU A 222 -12.57 -18.33 -8.69
N GLU A 223 -12.38 -19.55 -8.22
CA GLU A 223 -11.18 -20.36 -8.52
C GLU A 223 -10.98 -20.49 -10.03
N ARG A 224 -12.01 -20.86 -10.78
CA ARG A 224 -11.93 -20.93 -12.25
C ARG A 224 -11.61 -19.58 -12.89
N LEU A 225 -12.24 -18.50 -12.44
CA LEU A 225 -11.96 -17.17 -12.98
C LEU A 225 -10.51 -16.73 -12.72
N VAL A 226 -9.93 -17.10 -11.58
CA VAL A 226 -8.52 -16.84 -11.26
C VAL A 226 -7.61 -17.69 -12.14
N GLU A 227 -7.88 -18.98 -12.27
CA GLU A 227 -7.14 -19.90 -13.13
C GLU A 227 -7.13 -19.43 -14.60
N ASP A 228 -8.26 -18.89 -15.08
CA ASP A 228 -8.41 -18.35 -16.43
C ASP A 228 -7.84 -16.93 -16.59
N GLY A 229 -7.34 -16.30 -15.52
CA GLY A 229 -6.80 -14.93 -15.55
C GLY A 229 -7.85 -13.85 -15.81
N HIS A 230 -9.11 -14.09 -15.44
CA HIS A 230 -10.26 -13.20 -15.67
C HIS A 230 -10.66 -12.38 -14.44
N VAL A 231 -9.72 -12.20 -13.51
CA VAL A 231 -9.91 -11.44 -12.27
C VAL A 231 -8.84 -10.37 -12.11
N THR A 232 -9.31 -9.15 -11.90
CA THR A 232 -8.45 -8.00 -11.60
C THR A 232 -8.94 -7.30 -10.35
N ARG A 233 -8.02 -6.93 -9.45
CA ARG A 233 -8.35 -6.06 -8.31
C ARG A 233 -8.41 -4.61 -8.77
N LEU A 234 -9.50 -3.92 -8.44
CA LEU A 234 -9.75 -2.53 -8.81
C LEU A 234 -9.70 -1.56 -7.63
N GLY A 235 -9.71 -2.08 -6.40
CA GLY A 235 -9.75 -1.23 -5.22
C GLY A 235 -9.29 -1.91 -3.95
N PRO A 236 -9.04 -1.11 -2.92
CA PRO A 236 -8.56 -1.59 -1.64
C PRO A 236 -9.64 -2.38 -0.90
N VAL A 237 -9.20 -3.11 0.11
CA VAL A 237 -10.06 -3.68 1.14
C VAL A 237 -10.76 -2.58 1.94
N GLY A 238 -11.64 -2.96 2.87
CA GLY A 238 -12.27 -2.01 3.79
C GLY A 238 -11.26 -1.10 4.52
N HIS A 239 -11.72 0.00 5.09
CA HIS A 239 -10.83 0.93 5.80
C HIS A 239 -10.49 0.42 7.22
N GLY A 240 -9.23 0.58 7.60
CA GLY A 240 -8.71 0.31 8.95
C GLY A 240 -9.30 1.24 10.01
N ARG A 241 -9.31 0.76 11.26
CA ARG A 241 -9.71 1.58 12.44
C ARG A 241 -8.85 2.83 12.62
N GLN A 242 -7.58 2.80 12.17
CA GLN A 242 -6.62 3.89 12.27
C GLN A 242 -6.74 4.97 11.16
N LEU A 243 -7.65 4.80 10.20
CA LEU A 243 -7.81 5.70 9.05
C LEU A 243 -9.03 6.64 9.17
N ARG A 244 -9.73 6.63 10.32
CA ARG A 244 -10.92 7.45 10.57
C ARG A 244 -11.10 7.80 12.05
N ASP A 245 -10.11 8.44 12.65
CA ASP A 245 -10.36 9.19 13.90
C ASP A 245 -10.48 10.70 13.58
N SER A 246 -11.19 11.03 12.49
CA SER A 246 -11.62 12.41 12.16
C SER A 246 -13.10 12.55 11.81
N ASP A 247 -13.90 11.48 11.85
CA ASP A 247 -15.36 11.60 11.77
C ASP A 247 -15.96 11.13 13.10
N GLY A 248 -16.19 12.09 14.00
CA GLY A 248 -17.05 11.90 15.15
C GLY A 248 -18.52 11.90 14.73
N GLU A 249 -19.24 10.89 15.18
CA GLU A 249 -20.59 10.96 15.76
C GLU A 249 -20.78 9.74 16.68
#